data_AF-A0A1V3C368-F1
#
_entry.id   AF-A0A1V3C368-F1
#
_cell.length_a   1.000
_cell.length_b   1.000
_cell.length_c   1.000
_cell.angle_alpha   90.00
_cell.angle_beta   90.00
_cell.angle_gamma   90.00
#
_symmetry.space_group_name_H-M   'P 1'
#
loop_
_entity.id
_entity.type
_entity.pdbx_description
1 polymer ?
#
loop_
_entity_poly.entity_id
_entity_poly.type
_entity_poly.pdbx_seq_one_letter_code
_entity_poly.pdbx_strand_id
1 'polypeptide(L)'
;MSPRAFEPAEPSLAALGALLDRSLAQIADAARDARTFDRETVRAVSDVWDDNTFPLFRAATGRSGRTRERRARAVLEWMACPGPTRWDWMVEQSAVAGHRIDALVQPSPAPSDQPYRDYRGEVRPACSRWTPQAVADLADDYALGAATVHHLRVERVGTRLCGFLTLGLARSYDPGENASRTPAALDVHLDEVTEVDVDTGAPSVVRLDTTPHGVSVGLGTRGVLRARAASLRLDDSCWHRSGAGRRADARIPPGEDGSLPDHRPRGREVEGSTRGAATFLFRAMTRIRSVHHPREAARVPVGAYCRALKGAGHHILEAGALPPRRRDAAFRSLVTEWLRRGGTDLAPDWKRLLRDVPDAGELLRGVRDELPARGAVPSARVPAREVTGLPEQAELRMVAYTAEHTDGRSHRDASATVHLAVTAQEAGAPWRLRVLDATGPVRLRARTEAFDGTVRVRMDADENGREALVTGDETLTLAARAWSREPPSH
;
A
#
# COMPACT_ATOMS: atom_id res chain seq x y z
N MET A 1 0.76 -45.58 -25.54
CA MET A 1 1.24 -44.26 -25.07
C MET A 1 1.02 -43.27 -26.19
N SER A 2 -0.06 -42.48 -26.12
CA SER A 2 -0.27 -41.39 -27.07
C SER A 2 0.72 -40.26 -26.78
N PRO A 3 1.35 -39.66 -27.80
CA PRO A 3 2.23 -38.52 -27.60
C PRO A 3 1.38 -37.36 -27.06
N ARG A 4 1.72 -36.87 -25.87
CA ARG A 4 1.20 -35.59 -25.37
C ARG A 4 1.50 -34.55 -26.44
N ALA A 5 0.45 -34.00 -27.05
CA ALA A 5 0.56 -32.78 -27.83
C ALA A 5 1.23 -31.74 -26.93
N PHE A 6 2.38 -31.22 -27.36
CA PHE A 6 2.97 -30.05 -26.73
C PHE A 6 1.96 -28.91 -26.91
N GLU A 7 1.22 -28.58 -25.84
CA GLU A 7 0.50 -27.31 -25.78
C GLU A 7 1.53 -26.21 -26.09
N PRO A 8 1.22 -25.27 -27.01
CA PRO A 8 2.15 -24.20 -27.32
C PRO A 8 2.49 -23.46 -26.03
N ALA A 9 3.79 -23.38 -25.73
CA ALA A 9 4.28 -22.72 -24.54
C ALA A 9 3.64 -21.33 -24.44
N GLU A 10 2.93 -21.12 -23.34
CA GLU A 10 2.14 -19.92 -23.15
C GLU A 10 3.02 -18.66 -23.20
N PRO A 11 2.63 -17.60 -23.92
CA PRO A 11 3.51 -16.44 -24.09
C PRO A 11 3.61 -15.63 -22.80
N SER A 12 4.83 -15.59 -22.22
CA SER A 12 5.18 -14.80 -21.03
C SER A 12 4.85 -13.32 -21.20
N LEU A 13 4.99 -12.77 -22.42
CA LEU A 13 4.63 -11.39 -22.69
C LEU A 13 3.13 -11.13 -22.56
N ALA A 14 2.30 -12.06 -23.01
CA ALA A 14 0.85 -11.94 -22.88
C ALA A 14 0.43 -12.03 -21.41
N ALA A 15 0.96 -13.00 -20.66
CA ALA A 15 0.72 -13.14 -19.23
C ALA A 15 1.12 -11.88 -18.45
N LEU A 16 2.28 -11.27 -18.77
CA LEU A 16 2.73 -10.02 -18.14
C LEU A 16 1.79 -8.84 -18.45
N GLY A 17 1.32 -8.71 -19.69
CA GLY A 17 0.34 -7.68 -20.06
C GLY A 17 -1.01 -7.90 -19.37
N ALA A 18 -1.49 -9.14 -19.34
CA ALA A 18 -2.73 -9.52 -18.69
C ALA A 18 -2.69 -9.24 -17.18
N LEU A 19 -1.56 -9.49 -16.52
CA LEU A 19 -1.37 -9.13 -15.11
C LEU A 19 -1.58 -7.64 -14.86
N LEU A 20 -1.10 -6.75 -15.74
CA LEU A 20 -1.34 -5.30 -15.58
C LEU A 20 -2.82 -4.97 -15.64
N ASP A 21 -3.54 -5.56 -16.61
CA ASP A 21 -4.97 -5.33 -16.78
C ASP A 21 -5.77 -5.88 -15.59
N ARG A 22 -5.37 -7.04 -15.05
CA ARG A 22 -5.94 -7.61 -13.82
C ARG A 22 -5.64 -6.76 -12.59
N SER A 23 -4.41 -6.25 -12.46
CA SER A 23 -4.05 -5.31 -11.38
C SER A 23 -4.94 -4.07 -11.39
N LEU A 24 -5.15 -3.46 -12.55
CA LEU A 24 -5.99 -2.26 -12.68
C LEU A 24 -7.47 -2.55 -12.39
N ALA A 25 -7.97 -3.71 -12.80
CA ALA A 25 -9.33 -4.16 -12.47
C ALA A 25 -9.49 -4.39 -10.96
N GLN A 26 -8.56 -5.11 -10.32
CA GLN A 26 -8.59 -5.36 -8.88
C GLN A 26 -8.49 -4.06 -8.07
N ILE A 27 -7.64 -3.12 -8.47
CA ILE A 27 -7.54 -1.80 -7.86
C ILE A 27 -8.87 -1.04 -8.00
N ALA A 28 -9.50 -1.07 -9.18
CA ALA A 28 -10.79 -0.42 -9.41
C ALA A 28 -11.87 -1.01 -8.51
N ASP A 29 -11.88 -2.33 -8.37
CA ASP A 29 -12.85 -3.06 -7.57
C ASP A 29 -12.70 -2.75 -6.08
N ALA A 30 -11.46 -2.73 -5.59
CA ALA A 30 -11.09 -2.35 -4.23
C ALA A 30 -11.43 -0.88 -3.91
N ALA A 31 -11.45 -0.01 -4.92
CA ALA A 31 -11.73 1.41 -4.77
C ALA A 31 -13.18 1.82 -5.07
N ARG A 32 -14.05 0.88 -5.44
CA ARG A 32 -15.37 1.18 -6.03
C ARG A 32 -16.35 1.84 -5.08
N ASP A 33 -16.38 1.38 -3.82
CA ASP A 33 -17.31 1.85 -2.79
C ASP A 33 -16.52 2.23 -1.53
N ALA A 34 -16.77 3.43 -0.98
CA ALA A 34 -16.09 3.91 0.21
C ALA A 34 -16.31 3.01 1.45
N ARG A 35 -17.44 2.29 1.51
CA ARG A 35 -17.77 1.34 2.58
C ARG A 35 -17.03 0.01 2.46
N THR A 36 -16.40 -0.26 1.32
CA THR A 36 -15.57 -1.45 1.14
C THR A 36 -14.20 -1.08 0.60
N PHE A 37 -13.80 0.18 0.78
CA PHE A 37 -12.55 0.70 0.26
C PHE A 37 -11.38 -0.08 0.86
N ASP A 38 -10.70 -0.85 0.03
CA ASP A 38 -9.59 -1.69 0.43
C ASP A 38 -8.27 -1.03 0.03
N ARG A 39 -7.78 -0.19 0.95
CA ARG A 39 -6.55 0.57 0.77
C ARG A 39 -5.31 -0.34 0.65
N GLU A 40 -5.29 -1.45 1.38
CA GLU A 40 -4.13 -2.34 1.38
C GLU A 40 -4.06 -3.14 0.08
N THR A 41 -5.19 -3.61 -0.46
CA THR A 41 -5.24 -4.21 -1.81
C THR A 41 -4.79 -3.20 -2.86
N VAL A 42 -5.29 -1.95 -2.82
CA VAL A 42 -4.83 -0.91 -3.77
C VAL A 42 -3.32 -0.70 -3.67
N ARG A 43 -2.77 -0.59 -2.46
CA ARG A 43 -1.33 -0.44 -2.22
C ARG A 43 -0.56 -1.66 -2.75
N ALA A 44 -0.89 -2.86 -2.28
CA ALA A 44 -0.14 -4.08 -2.53
C ALA A 44 -0.08 -4.38 -4.04
N VAL A 45 -1.21 -4.24 -4.74
CA VAL A 45 -1.30 -4.48 -6.19
C VAL A 45 -0.57 -3.40 -6.98
N SER A 46 -0.68 -2.13 -6.59
CA SER A 46 0.02 -1.05 -7.29
C SER A 46 1.54 -1.06 -7.07
N ASP A 47 2.00 -1.46 -5.88
CA ASP A 47 3.42 -1.58 -5.51
C ASP A 47 4.18 -2.58 -6.39
N VAL A 48 3.51 -3.63 -6.86
CA VAL A 48 4.09 -4.58 -7.82
C VAL A 48 4.62 -3.85 -9.07
N TRP A 49 4.01 -2.73 -9.48
CA TRP A 49 4.33 -2.06 -10.74
C TRP A 49 5.40 -0.96 -10.64
N ASP A 50 5.83 -0.57 -9.44
CA ASP A 50 6.83 0.49 -9.26
C ASP A 50 8.15 0.16 -9.99
N ASP A 51 8.72 -1.01 -9.71
CA ASP A 51 9.96 -1.45 -10.36
C ASP A 51 9.71 -2.25 -11.67
N ASN A 52 8.45 -2.52 -12.02
CA ASN A 52 8.09 -3.40 -13.14
C ASN A 52 7.48 -2.69 -14.35
N THR A 53 7.05 -1.42 -14.20
CA THR A 53 6.50 -0.64 -15.32
C THR A 53 7.51 -0.51 -16.45
N PHE A 54 8.71 0.01 -16.20
CA PHE A 54 9.73 0.18 -17.25
C PHE A 54 10.18 -1.16 -17.87
N PRO A 55 10.44 -2.22 -17.09
CA PRO A 55 10.68 -3.56 -17.65
C PRO A 55 9.58 -4.08 -18.57
N LEU A 56 8.30 -3.86 -18.26
CA LEU A 56 7.19 -4.22 -19.16
C LEU A 56 7.33 -3.54 -20.53
N PHE A 57 7.58 -2.22 -20.59
CA PHE A 57 7.76 -1.54 -21.87
C PHE A 57 9.02 -2.03 -22.62
N ARG A 58 10.11 -2.32 -21.91
CA ARG A 58 11.32 -2.92 -22.51
C ARG A 58 11.07 -4.31 -23.08
N ALA A 59 10.20 -5.11 -22.45
CA ALA A 59 9.76 -6.39 -22.96
C ALA A 59 8.88 -6.22 -24.19
N ALA A 60 7.85 -5.36 -24.12
CA ALA A 60 6.92 -5.09 -25.20
C ALA A 60 7.60 -4.59 -26.48
N THR A 61 8.68 -3.82 -26.36
CA THR A 61 9.39 -3.16 -27.49
C THR A 61 10.64 -3.90 -27.96
N GLY A 62 10.87 -5.14 -27.50
CA GLY A 62 12.00 -5.96 -27.93
C GLY A 62 12.10 -6.12 -29.45
N ARG A 63 13.34 -6.20 -29.98
CA ARG A 63 13.61 -6.23 -31.44
C ARG A 63 13.05 -7.45 -32.16
N SER A 64 12.80 -8.54 -31.44
CA SER A 64 12.27 -9.80 -31.97
C SER A 64 11.33 -10.46 -30.96
N GLY A 65 10.38 -11.29 -31.42
CA GLY A 65 9.46 -12.02 -30.54
C GLY A 65 10.19 -12.77 -29.43
N ARG A 66 11.26 -13.52 -29.76
CA ARG A 66 12.10 -14.22 -28.78
C ARG A 66 12.70 -13.28 -27.71
N THR A 67 13.11 -12.07 -28.09
CA THR A 67 13.63 -11.09 -27.13
C THR A 67 12.53 -10.55 -26.22
N ARG A 68 11.32 -10.34 -26.77
CA ARG A 68 10.17 -9.88 -26.00
C ARG A 68 9.78 -10.93 -24.95
N GLU A 69 9.66 -12.19 -25.34
CA GLU A 69 9.33 -13.30 -24.44
C GLU A 69 10.38 -13.50 -23.35
N ARG A 70 11.67 -13.54 -23.72
CA ARG A 70 12.76 -13.67 -22.72
C ARG A 70 12.76 -12.54 -21.70
N ARG A 71 12.54 -11.30 -22.15
CA ARG A 71 12.47 -10.14 -21.25
C ARG A 71 11.24 -10.23 -20.36
N ALA A 72 10.07 -10.55 -20.92
CA ALA A 72 8.84 -10.69 -20.16
C ALA A 72 8.96 -11.76 -19.07
N ARG A 73 9.55 -12.92 -19.41
CA ARG A 73 9.85 -13.98 -18.43
C ARG A 73 10.74 -13.47 -17.30
N ALA A 74 11.82 -12.74 -17.62
CA ALA A 74 12.69 -12.15 -16.60
C ALA A 74 11.96 -11.13 -15.71
N VAL A 75 10.98 -10.37 -16.25
CA VAL A 75 10.12 -9.50 -15.44
C VAL A 75 9.24 -10.32 -14.51
N LEU A 76 8.62 -11.40 -15.00
CA LEU A 76 7.78 -12.28 -14.18
C LEU A 76 8.58 -12.97 -13.06
N GLU A 77 9.78 -13.44 -13.35
CA GLU A 77 10.71 -13.99 -12.35
C GLU A 77 11.04 -12.94 -11.29
N TRP A 78 11.39 -11.72 -11.70
CA TRP A 78 11.66 -10.61 -10.78
C TRP A 78 10.43 -10.19 -9.96
N MET A 79 9.23 -10.19 -10.55
CA MET A 79 7.98 -9.91 -9.85
C MET A 79 7.68 -10.96 -8.77
N ALA A 80 8.09 -12.22 -8.98
CA ALA A 80 7.87 -13.31 -8.03
C ALA A 80 8.83 -13.29 -6.82
N CYS A 81 10.02 -12.70 -6.93
CA CYS A 81 11.05 -12.70 -5.88
C CYS A 81 10.64 -12.10 -4.51
N PRO A 82 9.85 -11.01 -4.41
CA PRO A 82 9.67 -10.30 -3.14
C PRO A 82 8.84 -11.00 -2.05
N GLY A 83 8.28 -12.19 -2.29
CA GLY A 83 7.66 -12.99 -1.22
C GLY A 83 6.54 -13.94 -1.69
N PRO A 84 6.19 -14.96 -0.86
CA PRO A 84 5.17 -15.96 -1.17
C PRO A 84 3.80 -15.36 -1.50
N THR A 85 3.35 -14.35 -0.75
CA THR A 85 2.06 -13.68 -0.98
C THR A 85 1.96 -13.05 -2.37
N ARG A 86 3.06 -12.51 -2.89
CA ARG A 86 3.09 -11.91 -4.23
C ARG A 86 3.05 -12.99 -5.31
N TRP A 87 3.72 -14.10 -5.09
CA TRP A 87 3.66 -15.25 -5.99
C TRP A 87 2.25 -15.84 -6.08
N ASP A 88 1.61 -16.11 -4.95
CA ASP A 88 0.24 -16.65 -4.90
C ASP A 88 -0.73 -15.72 -5.64
N TRP A 89 -0.62 -14.41 -5.40
CA TRP A 89 -1.39 -13.39 -6.12
C TRP A 89 -1.14 -13.42 -7.64
N MET A 90 0.12 -13.54 -8.09
CA MET A 90 0.45 -13.61 -9.52
C MET A 90 -0.18 -14.84 -10.18
N VAL A 91 -0.11 -16.01 -9.53
CA VAL A 91 -0.69 -17.25 -10.02
C VAL A 91 -2.20 -17.13 -10.12
N GLU A 92 -2.86 -16.65 -9.06
CA GLU A 92 -4.31 -16.46 -9.03
C GLU A 92 -4.79 -15.50 -10.12
N GLN A 93 -4.21 -14.30 -10.18
CA GLN A 93 -4.66 -13.28 -11.13
C GLN A 93 -4.36 -13.64 -12.58
N SER A 94 -3.25 -14.35 -12.83
CA SER A 94 -2.95 -14.85 -14.17
C SER A 94 -3.94 -15.92 -14.60
N ALA A 95 -4.29 -16.85 -13.70
CA ALA A 95 -5.26 -17.90 -14.00
C ALA A 95 -6.64 -17.31 -14.34
N VAL A 96 -7.07 -16.25 -13.64
CA VAL A 96 -8.30 -15.50 -13.97
C VAL A 96 -8.24 -14.89 -15.38
N ALA A 97 -7.05 -14.51 -15.85
CA ALA A 97 -6.85 -14.03 -17.23
C ALA A 97 -6.61 -15.15 -18.24
N GLY A 98 -6.71 -16.42 -17.83
CA GLY A 98 -6.48 -17.59 -18.68
C GLY A 98 -5.01 -17.97 -18.84
N HIS A 99 -4.14 -17.51 -17.93
CA HIS A 99 -2.68 -17.73 -17.96
C HIS A 99 -2.12 -18.53 -16.80
N ARG A 100 -1.22 -19.47 -17.10
CA ARG A 100 -0.50 -20.34 -16.16
C ARG A 100 0.93 -19.88 -15.92
N ILE A 101 1.09 -18.85 -15.08
CA ILE A 101 2.42 -18.34 -14.71
C ILE A 101 3.29 -19.38 -14.00
N ASP A 102 2.69 -20.30 -13.26
CA ASP A 102 3.36 -21.44 -12.61
C ASP A 102 4.07 -22.37 -13.60
N ALA A 103 3.60 -22.42 -14.85
CA ALA A 103 4.26 -23.16 -15.93
C ALA A 103 5.38 -22.35 -16.62
N LEU A 104 5.40 -21.03 -16.45
CA LEU A 104 6.30 -20.12 -17.16
C LEU A 104 7.56 -19.78 -16.37
N VAL A 105 7.41 -19.61 -15.05
CA VAL A 105 8.50 -19.20 -14.15
C VAL A 105 8.44 -20.03 -12.88
N GLN A 106 9.62 -20.28 -12.30
CA GLN A 106 9.72 -20.84 -10.96
C GLN A 106 10.03 -19.70 -10.01
N PRO A 107 9.30 -19.54 -8.89
CA PRO A 107 9.63 -18.52 -7.91
C PRO A 107 11.01 -18.83 -7.34
N SER A 108 11.87 -17.82 -7.24
CA SER A 108 13.08 -17.95 -6.43
C SER A 108 12.66 -18.13 -4.96
N PRO A 109 13.34 -18.99 -4.16
CA PRO A 109 13.03 -19.10 -2.74
C PRO A 109 13.08 -17.71 -2.11
N ALA A 110 11.95 -17.24 -1.59
CA ALA A 110 11.85 -15.89 -1.06
C ALA A 110 12.71 -15.76 0.22
N PRO A 111 13.59 -14.75 0.31
CA PRO A 111 14.34 -14.48 1.53
C PRO A 111 13.46 -14.01 2.70
N SER A 112 12.17 -13.70 2.47
CA SER A 112 11.35 -12.91 3.40
C SER A 112 11.03 -13.62 4.72
N ASP A 113 11.04 -14.95 4.73
CA ASP A 113 10.59 -15.78 5.85
C ASP A 113 11.76 -16.33 6.67
N GLN A 114 12.99 -16.05 6.24
CA GLN A 114 14.22 -16.43 6.92
C GLN A 114 15.06 -15.19 7.20
N PRO A 115 15.82 -15.16 8.31
CA PRO A 115 16.75 -14.07 8.51
C PRO A 115 17.76 -14.07 7.35
N TYR A 116 18.24 -12.89 6.96
CA TYR A 116 19.06 -12.72 5.76
C TYR A 116 20.25 -11.82 6.05
N ARG A 117 21.35 -11.95 5.29
CA ARG A 117 22.48 -11.00 5.40
C ARG A 117 22.21 -9.77 4.54
N ASP A 118 22.40 -8.59 5.11
CA ASP A 118 22.35 -7.34 4.35
C ASP A 118 23.66 -7.10 3.57
N TYR A 119 23.76 -5.94 2.91
CA TYR A 119 24.93 -5.56 2.12
C TYR A 119 26.22 -5.41 2.94
N ARG A 120 26.13 -5.35 4.28
CA ARG A 120 27.28 -5.32 5.19
C ARG A 120 27.65 -6.70 5.69
N GLY A 121 26.95 -7.75 5.24
CA GLY A 121 27.10 -9.11 5.74
C GLY A 121 26.46 -9.33 7.11
N GLU A 122 25.78 -8.32 7.67
CA GLU A 122 25.11 -8.43 8.97
C GLU A 122 23.77 -9.14 8.80
N VAL A 123 23.47 -10.11 9.68
CA VAL A 123 22.16 -10.77 9.65
C VAL A 123 21.06 -9.83 10.14
N ARG A 124 19.96 -9.80 9.40
CA ARG A 124 18.73 -9.05 9.63
C ARG A 124 17.57 -10.00 9.94
N PRO A 125 16.63 -9.58 10.79
CA PRO A 125 15.44 -10.38 11.09
C PRO A 125 14.56 -10.52 9.85
N ALA A 126 13.87 -11.65 9.76
CA ALA A 126 12.84 -11.88 8.74
C ALA A 126 11.54 -11.16 9.11
N CYS A 127 10.64 -11.00 8.13
CA CYS A 127 9.23 -10.85 8.47
C CYS A 127 8.73 -12.23 8.90
N SER A 128 8.24 -12.36 10.13
CA SER A 128 7.84 -13.66 10.67
C SER A 128 6.35 -13.68 10.98
N ARG A 129 5.76 -14.87 10.90
CA ARG A 129 4.43 -15.10 11.48
C ARG A 129 4.54 -15.00 12.99
N TRP A 130 3.52 -14.44 13.62
CA TRP A 130 3.38 -14.47 15.06
C TRP A 130 3.21 -15.92 15.52
N THR A 131 4.18 -16.41 16.29
CA THR A 131 4.15 -17.73 16.93
C THR A 131 4.60 -17.60 18.38
N PRO A 132 4.26 -18.54 19.27
CA PRO A 132 4.76 -18.52 20.65
C PRO A 132 6.29 -18.44 20.72
N GLN A 133 6.99 -19.13 19.81
CA GLN A 133 8.46 -19.08 19.72
C GLN A 133 8.96 -17.70 19.29
N ALA A 134 8.35 -17.09 18.27
CA ALA A 134 8.76 -15.75 17.82
C ALA A 134 8.55 -14.68 18.90
N VAL A 135 7.48 -14.79 19.69
CA VAL A 135 7.23 -13.90 20.84
C VAL A 135 8.23 -14.13 21.96
N ALA A 136 8.58 -15.39 22.25
CA ALA A 136 9.61 -15.72 23.24
C ALA A 136 10.98 -15.17 22.83
N ASP A 137 11.39 -15.35 21.56
CA ASP A 137 12.64 -14.80 21.03
C ASP A 137 12.66 -13.26 21.14
N LEU A 138 11.53 -12.58 20.89
CA LEU A 138 11.42 -11.13 21.10
C LEU A 138 11.52 -10.74 22.58
N ALA A 139 10.90 -11.48 23.48
CA ALA A 139 10.93 -11.20 24.92
C ALA A 139 12.33 -11.40 25.54
N ASP A 140 13.13 -12.32 24.99
CA ASP A 140 14.52 -12.53 25.40
C ASP A 140 15.42 -11.34 25.01
N ASP A 141 15.18 -10.76 23.83
CA ASP A 141 16.05 -9.72 23.26
C ASP A 141 15.56 -8.28 23.56
N TYR A 142 14.30 -8.10 23.95
CA TYR A 142 13.68 -6.79 24.15
C TYR A 142 12.79 -6.72 25.40
N ALA A 143 12.79 -5.56 26.06
CA ALA A 143 11.93 -5.30 27.22
C ALA A 143 10.50 -4.95 26.80
N LEU A 144 9.71 -5.96 26.38
CA LEU A 144 8.34 -5.77 25.86
C LEU A 144 7.40 -5.05 26.83
N GLY A 145 7.55 -5.29 28.15
CA GLY A 145 6.73 -4.62 29.17
C GLY A 145 6.98 -3.10 29.28
N ALA A 146 8.10 -2.60 28.74
CA ALA A 146 8.44 -1.19 28.66
C ALA A 146 8.25 -0.61 27.23
N ALA A 147 7.68 -1.38 26.31
CA ALA A 147 7.48 -0.93 24.95
C ALA A 147 6.49 0.23 24.86
N THR A 148 6.78 1.18 23.96
CA THR A 148 5.94 2.35 23.72
C THR A 148 5.16 2.19 22.43
N VAL A 149 3.87 2.51 22.43
CA VAL A 149 3.07 2.54 21.19
C VAL A 149 3.41 3.84 20.44
N HIS A 150 4.11 3.73 19.31
CA HIS A 150 4.39 4.87 18.43
C HIS A 150 3.24 5.12 17.45
N HIS A 151 2.67 4.04 16.92
CA HIS A 151 1.57 4.10 15.97
C HIS A 151 0.57 2.99 16.25
N LEU A 152 -0.72 3.33 16.15
CA LEU A 152 -1.83 2.40 16.17
C LEU A 152 -2.77 2.78 15.03
N ARG A 153 -3.17 1.80 14.23
CA ARG A 153 -4.19 1.95 13.21
C ARG A 153 -5.11 0.75 13.20
N VAL A 154 -6.41 1.01 13.22
CA VAL A 154 -7.45 0.00 13.01
C VAL A 154 -8.25 0.42 11.79
N GLU A 155 -8.42 -0.49 10.83
CA GLU A 155 -9.00 -0.20 9.53
C GLU A 155 -9.86 -1.34 9.03
N ARG A 156 -11.00 -1.03 8.42
CA ARG A 156 -11.75 -1.99 7.63
C ARG A 156 -11.18 -2.08 6.21
N VAL A 157 -10.56 -3.22 5.93
CA VAL A 157 -9.98 -3.63 4.65
C VAL A 157 -11.01 -4.50 3.93
N GLY A 158 -11.76 -3.88 3.00
CA GLY A 158 -12.96 -4.50 2.44
C GLY A 158 -14.02 -4.70 3.52
N THR A 159 -14.36 -5.95 3.82
CA THR A 159 -15.31 -6.34 4.89
C THR A 159 -14.63 -6.70 6.21
N ARG A 160 -13.31 -6.94 6.20
CA ARG A 160 -12.55 -7.41 7.35
C ARG A 160 -11.96 -6.24 8.13
N LEU A 161 -11.76 -6.41 9.43
CA LEU A 161 -11.05 -5.44 10.27
C LEU A 161 -9.58 -5.88 10.38
N CYS A 162 -8.65 -4.95 10.19
CA CYS A 162 -7.21 -5.17 10.30
C CYS A 162 -6.61 -4.17 11.28
N GLY A 163 -5.56 -4.58 11.99
CA GLY A 163 -4.84 -3.75 12.95
C GLY A 163 -3.39 -3.60 12.55
N PHE A 164 -2.81 -2.42 12.76
CA PHE A 164 -1.42 -2.14 12.50
C PHE A 164 -0.86 -1.38 13.69
N LEU A 165 0.23 -1.87 14.27
CA LEU A 165 0.88 -1.26 15.41
C LEU A 165 2.35 -1.12 15.12
N THR A 166 2.93 0.01 15.49
CA THR A 166 4.38 0.18 15.56
C THR A 166 4.75 0.46 17.00
N LEU A 167 5.61 -0.40 17.54
CA LEU A 167 6.07 -0.36 18.92
C LEU A 167 7.55 0.04 18.97
N GLY A 168 7.90 0.97 19.85
CA GLY A 168 9.28 1.24 20.24
C GLY A 168 9.73 0.23 21.29
N LEU A 169 10.79 -0.51 20.98
CA LEU A 169 11.36 -1.53 21.86
C LEU A 169 12.71 -1.10 22.42
N ALA A 170 12.85 -1.22 23.74
CA ALA A 170 14.14 -1.13 24.41
C ALA A 170 14.87 -2.47 24.29
N ARG A 171 16.14 -2.43 23.87
CA ARG A 171 17.02 -3.61 23.75
C ARG A 171 17.44 -4.10 25.13
N SER A 172 17.38 -5.41 25.35
CA SER A 172 17.88 -6.06 26.56
C SER A 172 19.35 -6.48 26.44
N TYR A 173 19.98 -6.20 25.30
CA TYR A 173 21.38 -6.50 24.98
C TYR A 173 22.15 -5.23 24.62
N ASP A 174 23.48 -5.29 24.73
CA ASP A 174 24.36 -4.18 24.34
C ASP A 174 24.44 -4.05 22.81
N PRO A 175 23.93 -2.95 22.22
CA PRO A 175 24.04 -2.74 20.78
C PRO A 175 25.46 -2.27 20.38
N GLY A 176 26.31 -1.90 21.35
CA GLY A 176 27.67 -1.40 21.18
C GLY A 176 27.79 0.13 21.13
N GLU A 177 29.01 0.63 21.32
CA GLU A 177 29.31 2.06 21.52
C GLU A 177 28.89 2.97 20.36
N ASN A 178 28.95 2.47 19.12
CA ASN A 178 28.60 3.23 17.91
C ASN A 178 27.17 2.98 17.42
N ALA A 179 26.37 2.21 18.16
CA ALA A 179 25.02 1.91 17.75
C ALA A 179 24.11 3.14 17.81
N SER A 180 23.10 3.15 16.94
CA SER A 180 22.05 4.16 17.02
C SER A 180 21.37 4.08 18.39
N ARG A 181 21.21 5.23 19.05
CA ARG A 181 20.41 5.34 20.28
C ARG A 181 18.90 5.22 20.02
N THR A 182 18.48 5.16 18.75
CA THR A 182 17.09 4.94 18.39
C THR A 182 16.61 3.58 18.88
N PRO A 183 15.45 3.49 19.55
CA PRO A 183 14.82 2.22 19.88
C PRO A 183 14.64 1.34 18.65
N ALA A 184 14.62 0.02 18.84
CA ALA A 184 14.17 -0.86 17.77
C ALA A 184 12.68 -0.64 17.51
N ALA A 185 12.22 -0.79 16.27
CA ALA A 185 10.81 -0.70 15.94
C ALA A 185 10.25 -2.09 15.64
N LEU A 186 9.14 -2.45 16.27
CA LEU A 186 8.39 -3.66 15.94
C LEU A 186 7.07 -3.26 15.30
N ASP A 187 6.94 -3.57 14.01
CA ASP A 187 5.69 -3.48 13.29
C ASP A 187 4.91 -4.79 13.46
N VAL A 188 3.69 -4.66 13.95
CA VAL A 188 2.73 -5.75 14.13
C VAL A 188 1.57 -5.52 13.18
N HIS A 189 1.33 -6.45 12.28
CA HIS A 189 0.15 -6.49 11.44
C HIS A 189 -0.80 -7.58 11.95
N LEU A 190 -2.02 -7.19 12.28
CA LEU A 190 -3.09 -8.04 12.81
C LEU A 190 -4.12 -8.29 11.73
N ASP A 191 -4.29 -9.56 11.35
CA ASP A 191 -5.24 -10.02 10.33
C ASP A 191 -6.54 -10.50 10.97
N GLU A 192 -7.67 -10.04 10.44
CA GLU A 192 -9.01 -10.37 10.95
C GLU A 192 -9.14 -10.06 12.44
N VAL A 193 -9.01 -8.77 12.77
CA VAL A 193 -9.26 -8.25 14.12
C VAL A 193 -10.70 -8.56 14.52
N THR A 194 -10.86 -9.21 15.65
CA THR A 194 -12.14 -9.66 16.22
C THR A 194 -12.55 -8.83 17.43
N GLU A 195 -11.60 -8.19 18.10
CA GLU A 195 -11.86 -7.33 19.24
C GLU A 195 -10.93 -6.12 19.20
N VAL A 196 -11.51 -4.94 19.41
CA VAL A 196 -10.82 -3.68 19.63
C VAL A 196 -11.32 -3.11 20.96
N ASP A 197 -10.43 -2.94 21.91
CA ASP A 197 -10.63 -2.10 23.09
C ASP A 197 -9.33 -1.34 23.31
N VAL A 198 -9.29 -0.06 22.99
CA VAL A 198 -8.09 0.75 23.11
C VAL A 198 -8.38 1.99 23.92
N ASP A 199 -7.47 2.31 24.84
CA ASP A 199 -7.43 3.60 25.53
C ASP A 199 -5.98 4.08 25.64
N THR A 200 -5.59 5.08 24.82
CA THR A 200 -4.21 5.61 24.83
C THR A 200 -3.91 6.49 26.05
N GLY A 201 -4.90 6.76 26.91
CA GLY A 201 -4.69 7.43 28.20
C GLY A 201 -4.22 6.49 29.32
N ALA A 202 -4.27 5.18 29.12
CA ALA A 202 -3.73 4.21 30.06
C ALA A 202 -2.19 4.14 29.95
N PRO A 203 -1.47 3.79 31.03
CA PRO A 203 -0.02 3.59 30.96
C PRO A 203 0.35 2.58 29.87
N SER A 204 1.35 2.89 29.06
CA SER A 204 1.83 2.05 27.96
C SER A 204 2.55 0.81 28.50
N VAL A 205 1.79 -0.25 28.75
CA VAL A 205 2.34 -1.60 28.96
C VAL A 205 1.88 -2.45 27.80
N VAL A 206 2.82 -3.01 27.04
CA VAL A 206 2.49 -3.90 25.92
C VAL A 206 2.66 -5.35 26.35
N ARG A 207 1.68 -6.18 26.01
CA ARG A 207 1.75 -7.63 26.17
C ARG A 207 1.40 -8.31 24.85
N LEU A 208 2.18 -9.31 24.49
CA LEU A 208 1.99 -10.09 23.27
C LEU A 208 1.64 -11.52 23.71
N ASP A 209 0.41 -11.95 23.46
CA ASP A 209 -0.07 -13.26 23.88
C ASP A 209 -0.62 -14.07 22.70
N THR A 210 -0.51 -15.40 22.80
CA THR A 210 -1.16 -16.34 21.88
C THR A 210 -2.27 -17.06 22.64
N THR A 211 -3.46 -17.10 22.06
CA THR A 211 -4.64 -17.75 22.62
C THR A 211 -5.13 -18.87 21.71
N PRO A 212 -6.00 -19.79 22.19
CA PRO A 212 -6.61 -20.80 21.31
C PRO A 212 -7.41 -20.23 20.13
N HIS A 213 -7.81 -18.96 20.21
CA HIS A 213 -8.66 -18.30 19.21
C HIS A 213 -7.88 -17.33 18.29
N GLY A 214 -6.56 -17.27 18.44
CA GLY A 214 -5.70 -16.36 17.66
C GLY A 214 -4.69 -15.65 18.54
N VAL A 215 -4.35 -14.41 18.18
CA VAL A 215 -3.33 -13.60 18.86
C VAL A 215 -3.97 -12.43 19.58
N SER A 216 -3.31 -11.92 20.62
CA SER A 216 -3.75 -10.71 21.31
C SER A 216 -2.59 -9.79 21.66
N VAL A 217 -2.81 -8.49 21.45
CA VAL A 217 -1.93 -7.42 21.91
C VAL A 217 -2.64 -6.69 23.04
N GLY A 218 -2.13 -6.82 24.27
CA GLY A 218 -2.55 -6.01 25.40
C GLY A 218 -1.94 -4.61 25.29
N LEU A 219 -2.78 -3.58 25.42
CA LEU A 219 -2.40 -2.17 25.41
C LEU A 219 -2.79 -1.51 26.74
N GLY A 220 -1.79 -1.34 27.59
CA GLY A 220 -1.95 -0.83 28.95
C GLY A 220 -2.61 -1.82 29.89
N THR A 221 -3.40 -1.32 30.84
CA THR A 221 -3.99 -2.15 31.91
C THR A 221 -5.29 -2.85 31.52
N ARG A 222 -5.98 -2.36 30.50
CA ARG A 222 -7.30 -2.86 30.08
C ARG A 222 -7.49 -2.97 28.57
N GLY A 223 -6.68 -2.28 27.76
CA GLY A 223 -6.84 -2.33 26.31
C GLY A 223 -6.37 -3.67 25.73
N VAL A 224 -7.05 -4.12 24.68
CA VAL A 224 -6.71 -5.32 23.93
C VAL A 224 -7.06 -5.15 22.46
N LEU A 225 -6.20 -5.70 21.59
CA LEU A 225 -6.53 -6.01 20.22
C LEU A 225 -6.45 -7.52 20.04
N ARG A 226 -7.52 -8.17 19.60
CA ARG A 226 -7.51 -9.59 19.26
C ARG A 226 -7.67 -9.78 17.77
N ALA A 227 -6.92 -10.72 17.22
CA ALA A 227 -6.96 -11.04 15.79
C ALA A 227 -6.78 -12.53 15.57
N ARG A 228 -7.21 -13.04 14.42
CA ARG A 228 -7.03 -14.47 14.10
C ARG A 228 -5.56 -14.82 13.86
N ALA A 229 -4.83 -13.91 13.23
CA ALA A 229 -3.42 -14.09 12.93
C ALA A 229 -2.68 -12.75 13.01
N ALA A 230 -1.36 -12.82 13.07
CA ALA A 230 -0.52 -11.66 12.93
C ALA A 230 0.83 -11.98 12.29
N SER A 231 1.44 -10.95 11.72
CA SER A 231 2.84 -10.96 11.28
C SER A 231 3.63 -9.87 11.99
N LEU A 232 4.90 -10.17 12.24
CA LEU A 232 5.84 -9.34 12.97
C LEU A 232 6.97 -8.95 12.02
N ARG A 233 7.30 -7.66 12.00
CA ARG A 233 8.48 -7.13 11.31
C ARG A 233 9.28 -6.29 12.29
N LEU A 234 10.50 -6.73 12.56
CA LEU A 234 11.44 -6.03 13.42
C LEU A 234 12.38 -5.19 12.57
N ASP A 235 12.45 -3.90 12.83
CA ASP A 235 13.47 -3.00 12.32
C ASP A 235 14.47 -2.69 13.43
N ASP A 236 15.60 -3.38 13.39
CA ASP A 236 16.72 -3.15 14.30
C ASP A 236 18.06 -3.34 13.59
N SER A 237 18.77 -2.21 13.43
CA SER A 237 20.11 -2.18 12.83
C SER A 237 21.16 -2.95 13.67
N CYS A 238 20.87 -3.27 14.92
CA CYS A 238 21.76 -3.98 15.83
C CYS A 238 21.27 -5.41 16.13
N TRP A 239 20.26 -5.91 15.41
CA TRP A 239 19.67 -7.23 15.69
C TRP A 239 20.68 -8.36 15.60
N HIS A 240 21.69 -8.29 14.72
CA HIS A 240 22.76 -9.29 14.62
C HIS A 240 23.51 -9.52 15.94
N ARG A 241 23.46 -8.56 16.87
CA ARG A 241 24.08 -8.65 18.21
C ARG A 241 23.16 -9.23 19.27
N SER A 242 21.88 -9.41 18.98
CA SER A 242 20.92 -10.03 19.88
C SER A 242 21.19 -11.53 20.04
N GLY A 243 20.55 -12.17 21.02
CA GLY A 243 20.61 -13.62 21.19
C GLY A 243 20.06 -14.35 19.96
N ALA A 244 18.89 -13.95 19.46
CA ALA A 244 18.30 -14.52 18.25
C ALA A 244 19.15 -14.25 17.01
N GLY A 245 19.71 -13.04 16.90
CA GLY A 245 20.59 -12.63 15.80
C GLY A 245 21.85 -13.50 15.71
N ARG A 246 22.53 -13.75 16.83
CA ARG A 246 23.70 -14.65 16.86
C ARG A 246 23.34 -16.10 16.50
N ARG A 247 22.17 -16.60 16.96
CA ARG A 247 21.67 -17.93 16.55
C ARG A 247 21.35 -18.01 15.06
N ALA A 248 20.86 -16.92 14.47
CA ALA A 248 20.61 -16.83 13.04
C ALA A 248 21.93 -16.75 12.25
N ASP A 249 22.88 -15.95 12.72
CA ASP A 249 24.22 -15.80 12.14
C ASP A 249 24.99 -17.12 12.03
N ALA A 250 24.89 -17.98 13.05
CA ALA A 250 25.49 -19.31 13.03
C ALA A 250 24.87 -20.28 11.99
N ARG A 251 23.64 -20.00 11.51
CA ARG A 251 22.89 -20.88 10.59
C ARG A 251 22.84 -20.36 9.17
N ILE A 252 22.99 -19.05 8.99
CA ILE A 252 22.90 -18.40 7.70
C ILE A 252 24.32 -18.32 7.14
N PRO A 253 24.60 -19.02 6.04
CA PRO A 253 25.94 -19.01 5.45
C PRO A 253 26.36 -17.56 5.16
N PRO A 254 27.67 -17.25 5.18
CA PRO A 254 28.17 -16.01 4.62
C PRO A 254 27.56 -15.83 3.23
N GLY A 255 27.10 -14.63 2.89
CA GLY A 255 26.72 -14.36 1.51
C GLY A 255 27.91 -14.71 0.63
N GLU A 256 27.72 -15.47 -0.44
CA GLU A 256 28.76 -15.59 -1.46
C GLU A 256 29.19 -14.17 -1.82
N ASP A 257 30.50 -13.89 -1.82
CA ASP A 257 31.07 -12.58 -2.19
C ASP A 257 30.56 -12.18 -3.58
N GLY A 258 29.44 -11.48 -3.58
CA GLY A 258 28.60 -11.33 -4.74
C GLY A 258 27.40 -10.55 -4.27
N SER A 259 27.39 -9.26 -4.60
CA SER A 259 26.19 -8.44 -4.54
C SER A 259 25.00 -9.30 -4.93
N LEU A 260 23.92 -9.33 -4.13
CA LEU A 260 22.59 -9.84 -4.51
C LEU A 260 22.51 -9.67 -6.03
N PRO A 261 22.50 -10.75 -6.83
CA PRO A 261 22.76 -10.59 -8.25
C PRO A 261 21.76 -9.54 -8.71
N ASP A 262 22.24 -8.54 -9.46
CA ASP A 262 21.38 -7.46 -9.95
C ASP A 262 20.42 -8.09 -10.97
N HIS A 263 19.41 -8.77 -10.44
CA HIS A 263 18.39 -9.54 -11.14
C HIS A 263 17.35 -8.60 -11.75
N ARG A 264 17.51 -7.28 -11.59
CA ARG A 264 16.68 -6.30 -12.28
C ARG A 264 16.79 -6.57 -13.79
N PRO A 265 15.66 -6.70 -14.51
CA PRO A 265 15.69 -6.91 -15.96
C PRO A 265 16.48 -5.82 -16.69
N ARG A 266 17.75 -6.08 -16.97
CA ARG A 266 18.66 -5.18 -17.69
C ARG A 266 18.31 -5.15 -19.17
N GLY A 267 18.29 -3.95 -19.75
CA GLY A 267 18.01 -3.74 -21.17
C GLY A 267 18.25 -2.31 -21.58
N ARG A 268 18.31 -2.06 -22.89
CA ARG A 268 18.40 -0.70 -23.44
C ARG A 268 17.26 0.15 -22.85
N GLU A 269 17.58 1.39 -22.54
CA GLU A 269 16.58 2.34 -22.06
C GLU A 269 15.44 2.49 -23.06
N VAL A 270 14.23 2.69 -22.53
CA VAL A 270 13.10 3.13 -23.35
C VAL A 270 13.32 4.60 -23.68
N GLU A 271 13.09 4.97 -24.94
CA GLU A 271 13.33 6.31 -25.48
C GLU A 271 12.03 6.89 -26.07
N GLY A 272 12.03 8.19 -26.37
CA GLY A 272 10.93 8.86 -27.08
C GLY A 272 9.56 8.68 -26.42
N SER A 273 8.52 8.55 -27.26
CA SER A 273 7.14 8.39 -26.79
C SER A 273 6.91 7.11 -26.01
N THR A 274 7.71 6.05 -26.23
CA THR A 274 7.69 4.84 -25.41
C THR A 274 8.05 5.16 -23.96
N ARG A 275 9.12 5.95 -23.74
CA ARG A 275 9.49 6.45 -22.39
C ARG A 275 8.40 7.33 -21.81
N GLY A 276 7.79 8.19 -22.62
CA GLY A 276 6.67 9.03 -22.21
C GLY A 276 5.49 8.21 -21.65
N ALA A 277 5.05 7.18 -22.38
CA ALA A 277 3.99 6.29 -21.95
C ALA A 277 4.37 5.49 -20.68
N ALA A 278 5.62 5.00 -20.59
CA ALA A 278 6.12 4.32 -19.39
C ALA A 278 6.13 5.24 -18.16
N THR A 279 6.61 6.47 -18.31
CA THR A 279 6.61 7.48 -17.23
C THR A 279 5.20 7.84 -16.79
N PHE A 280 4.26 8.00 -17.74
CA PHE A 280 2.85 8.26 -17.43
C PHE A 280 2.26 7.13 -16.57
N LEU A 281 2.39 5.88 -17.03
CA LEU A 281 1.86 4.71 -16.30
C LEU A 281 2.52 4.57 -14.93
N PHE A 282 3.85 4.69 -14.86
CA PHE A 282 4.59 4.60 -13.60
C PHE A 282 4.05 5.61 -12.58
N ARG A 283 3.87 6.87 -12.99
CA ARG A 283 3.35 7.90 -12.08
C ARG A 283 1.89 7.74 -11.73
N ALA A 284 1.07 7.23 -12.66
CA ALA A 284 -0.30 6.87 -12.35
C ALA A 284 -0.34 5.78 -11.28
N MET A 285 0.47 4.72 -11.42
CA MET A 285 0.58 3.65 -10.41
C MET A 285 1.12 4.16 -9.08
N THR A 286 2.16 5.01 -9.07
CA THR A 286 2.63 5.66 -7.84
C THR A 286 1.55 6.54 -7.20
N ARG A 287 0.76 7.27 -7.99
CA ARG A 287 -0.32 8.12 -7.47
C ARG A 287 -1.46 7.28 -6.90
N ILE A 288 -1.86 6.21 -7.57
CA ILE A 288 -2.80 5.21 -7.04
C ILE A 288 -2.24 4.66 -5.72
N ARG A 289 -1.00 4.19 -5.70
CA ARG A 289 -0.34 3.65 -4.51
C ARG A 289 -0.33 4.63 -3.35
N SER A 290 -0.21 5.94 -3.62
CA SER A 290 -0.15 6.95 -2.56
C SER A 290 -1.38 6.97 -1.65
N VAL A 291 -2.51 6.37 -2.03
CA VAL A 291 -3.65 6.19 -1.12
C VAL A 291 -3.28 5.42 0.13
N HIS A 292 -2.21 4.62 0.13
CA HIS A 292 -1.70 3.96 1.32
C HIS A 292 -1.30 4.93 2.43
N HIS A 293 -1.03 6.20 2.11
CA HIS A 293 -0.98 7.25 3.12
C HIS A 293 -2.41 7.66 3.44
N PRO A 294 -2.87 7.52 4.71
CA PRO A 294 -4.24 7.82 5.10
C PRO A 294 -4.80 9.13 4.52
N ARG A 295 -4.03 10.21 4.59
CA ARG A 295 -4.40 11.55 4.09
C ARG A 295 -4.71 11.63 2.60
N GLU A 296 -4.15 10.72 1.81
CA GLU A 296 -4.34 10.71 0.35
C GLU A 296 -5.52 9.85 -0.10
N ALA A 297 -6.09 9.02 0.78
CA ALA A 297 -7.12 8.03 0.42
C ALA A 297 -8.38 8.66 -0.19
N ALA A 298 -8.83 9.81 0.31
CA ALA A 298 -9.98 10.54 -0.27
C ALA A 298 -9.60 11.49 -1.42
N ARG A 299 -8.31 11.76 -1.63
CA ARG A 299 -7.83 12.76 -2.58
C ARG A 299 -7.54 12.19 -3.95
N VAL A 300 -7.02 10.97 -3.98
CA VAL A 300 -6.63 10.31 -5.22
C VAL A 300 -7.88 9.73 -5.89
N PRO A 301 -8.24 10.16 -7.11
CA PRO A 301 -9.38 9.60 -7.82
C PRO A 301 -9.00 8.24 -8.45
N VAL A 302 -8.80 7.21 -7.63
CA VAL A 302 -8.34 5.87 -8.06
C VAL A 302 -9.20 5.32 -9.20
N GLY A 303 -10.52 5.46 -9.10
CA GLY A 303 -11.44 5.04 -10.16
C GLY A 303 -11.18 5.74 -11.51
N ALA A 304 -10.82 7.03 -11.51
CA ALA A 304 -10.49 7.76 -12.73
C ALA A 304 -9.17 7.28 -13.34
N TYR A 305 -8.16 6.98 -12.51
CA TYR A 305 -6.92 6.36 -12.95
C TYR A 305 -7.15 4.99 -13.60
N CYS A 306 -7.92 4.11 -12.96
CA CYS A 306 -8.22 2.78 -13.51
C CYS A 306 -9.03 2.87 -14.80
N ARG A 307 -9.99 3.81 -14.91
CA ARG A 307 -10.71 4.06 -16.16
C ARG A 307 -9.78 4.54 -17.26
N ALA A 308 -8.88 5.48 -16.95
CA ALA A 308 -7.88 5.99 -17.90
C ALA A 308 -7.03 4.85 -18.48
N LEU A 309 -6.56 3.95 -17.61
CA LEU A 309 -5.64 2.89 -17.94
C LEU A 309 -6.30 1.56 -18.31
N LYS A 310 -7.63 1.51 -18.45
CA LYS A 310 -8.34 0.26 -18.78
C LYS A 310 -7.78 -0.38 -20.06
N GLY A 311 -7.30 -1.62 -19.95
CA GLY A 311 -6.68 -2.38 -21.05
C GLY A 311 -5.24 -1.93 -21.37
N ALA A 312 -4.56 -1.19 -20.48
CA ALA A 312 -3.20 -0.70 -20.71
C ALA A 312 -2.23 -1.83 -21.05
N GLY A 313 -2.33 -2.99 -20.40
CA GLY A 313 -1.51 -4.16 -20.69
C GLY A 313 -1.60 -4.55 -22.16
N HIS A 314 -2.81 -4.85 -22.62
CA HIS A 314 -3.08 -5.15 -24.02
C HIS A 314 -2.58 -4.06 -24.99
N HIS A 315 -2.94 -2.79 -24.79
CA HIS A 315 -2.57 -1.71 -25.70
C HIS A 315 -1.04 -1.47 -25.76
N ILE A 316 -0.31 -1.68 -24.66
CA ILE A 316 1.16 -1.58 -24.64
C ILE A 316 1.77 -2.68 -25.53
N LEU A 317 1.24 -3.90 -25.48
CA LEU A 317 1.74 -5.00 -26.29
C LEU A 317 1.47 -4.78 -27.79
N GLU A 318 0.30 -4.26 -28.14
CA GLU A 318 -0.07 -3.90 -29.51
C GLU A 318 0.84 -2.79 -30.06
N ALA A 319 0.98 -1.68 -29.32
CA ALA A 319 1.84 -0.58 -29.71
C ALA A 319 3.31 -1.03 -29.83
N GLY A 320 3.79 -1.83 -28.88
CA GLY A 320 5.16 -2.34 -28.85
C GLY A 320 5.51 -3.28 -30.00
N ALA A 321 4.52 -3.97 -30.57
CA ALA A 321 4.70 -4.86 -31.73
C ALA A 321 4.92 -4.09 -33.05
N LEU A 322 4.60 -2.80 -33.10
CA LEU A 322 4.73 -1.99 -34.31
C LEU A 322 6.19 -1.67 -34.68
N PRO A 323 6.49 -1.38 -35.96
CA PRO A 323 7.77 -0.85 -36.39
C PRO A 323 8.10 0.49 -35.73
N PRO A 324 9.39 0.87 -35.54
CA PRO A 324 9.80 2.00 -34.70
C PRO A 324 9.05 3.32 -34.94
N ARG A 325 8.89 3.76 -36.20
CA ARG A 325 8.17 5.02 -36.51
C ARG A 325 6.70 4.97 -36.13
N ARG A 326 6.02 3.84 -36.36
CA ARG A 326 4.59 3.67 -36.02
C ARG A 326 4.40 3.45 -34.52
N ARG A 327 5.37 2.81 -33.86
CA ARG A 327 5.40 2.57 -32.42
C ARG A 327 5.43 3.86 -31.61
N ASP A 328 6.29 4.81 -31.98
CA ASP A 328 6.36 6.09 -31.27
C ASP A 328 5.04 6.86 -31.39
N ALA A 329 4.48 6.93 -32.61
CA ALA A 329 3.15 7.52 -32.81
C ALA A 329 2.06 6.79 -32.00
N ALA A 330 2.07 5.46 -31.97
CA ALA A 330 1.10 4.67 -31.20
C ALA A 330 1.20 4.92 -29.69
N PHE A 331 2.41 4.98 -29.11
CA PHE A 331 2.57 5.31 -27.70
C PHE A 331 2.18 6.76 -27.38
N ARG A 332 2.43 7.71 -28.29
CA ARG A 332 1.95 9.09 -28.16
C ARG A 332 0.41 9.12 -28.14
N SER A 333 -0.24 8.43 -29.09
CA SER A 333 -1.71 8.30 -29.14
C SER A 333 -2.27 7.60 -27.90
N LEU A 334 -1.57 6.61 -27.36
CA LEU A 334 -1.98 5.89 -26.16
C LEU A 334 -2.04 6.82 -24.94
N VAL A 335 -1.03 7.70 -24.75
CA VAL A 335 -1.06 8.71 -23.68
C VAL A 335 -2.21 9.70 -23.87
N THR A 336 -2.46 10.15 -25.11
CA THR A 336 -3.62 11.01 -25.41
C THR A 336 -4.93 10.33 -25.03
N GLU A 337 -5.08 9.05 -25.36
CA GLU A 337 -6.27 8.28 -25.05
C GLU A 337 -6.47 8.09 -23.54
N TRP A 338 -5.39 7.82 -22.79
CA TRP A 338 -5.45 7.74 -21.33
C TRP A 338 -5.87 9.08 -20.69
N LEU A 339 -5.36 10.21 -21.19
CA LEU A 339 -5.81 11.53 -20.74
C LEU A 339 -7.31 11.76 -21.02
N ARG A 340 -7.78 11.39 -22.22
CA ARG A 340 -9.21 11.51 -22.59
C ARG A 340 -10.10 10.67 -21.69
N ARG A 341 -9.76 9.40 -21.47
CA ARG A 341 -10.52 8.46 -20.61
C ARG A 341 -10.50 8.85 -19.13
N GLY A 342 -9.41 9.47 -18.67
CA GLY A 342 -9.32 10.04 -17.33
C GLY A 342 -10.24 11.24 -17.13
N GLY A 343 -10.50 11.98 -18.21
CA GLY A 343 -11.43 13.11 -18.21
C GLY A 343 -11.02 14.23 -17.25
N THR A 344 -12.02 15.00 -16.81
CA THR A 344 -11.82 16.13 -15.89
C THR A 344 -11.41 15.70 -14.49
N ASP A 345 -11.69 14.46 -14.09
CA ASP A 345 -11.34 13.94 -12.78
C ASP A 345 -9.81 13.87 -12.58
N LEU A 346 -9.05 13.62 -13.64
CA LEU A 346 -7.58 13.61 -13.63
C LEU A 346 -6.93 14.95 -13.99
N ALA A 347 -7.73 15.97 -14.35
CA ALA A 347 -7.20 17.29 -14.74
C ALA A 347 -6.23 17.93 -13.73
N PRO A 348 -6.47 17.86 -12.41
CA PRO A 348 -5.53 18.36 -11.39
C PRO A 348 -4.16 17.68 -11.44
N ASP A 349 -4.12 16.41 -11.84
CA ASP A 349 -2.90 15.60 -11.84
C ASP A 349 -2.17 15.62 -13.19
N TRP A 350 -2.74 16.19 -14.26
CA TRP A 350 -2.14 16.17 -15.61
C TRP A 350 -0.71 16.70 -15.64
N LYS A 351 -0.40 17.82 -14.96
CA LYS A 351 0.97 18.36 -14.89
C LYS A 351 1.95 17.36 -14.27
N ARG A 352 1.50 16.61 -13.26
CA ARG A 352 2.32 15.58 -12.60
C ARG A 352 2.47 14.36 -13.50
N LEU A 353 1.41 13.91 -14.16
CA LEU A 353 1.44 12.75 -15.04
C LEU A 353 2.29 12.97 -16.28
N LEU A 354 2.29 14.20 -16.82
CA LEU A 354 2.98 14.56 -18.05
C LEU A 354 4.39 15.14 -17.88
N ARG A 355 4.89 15.30 -16.65
CA ARG A 355 6.28 15.75 -16.43
C ARG A 355 7.25 14.76 -17.13
N ASP A 356 8.25 15.25 -17.85
CA ASP A 356 9.18 14.39 -18.63
C ASP A 356 8.52 13.51 -19.72
N VAL A 357 7.25 13.73 -20.05
CA VAL A 357 6.61 13.11 -21.22
C VAL A 357 6.91 14.01 -22.43
N PRO A 358 7.46 13.46 -23.54
CA PRO A 358 7.69 14.22 -24.76
C PRO A 358 6.39 14.86 -25.27
N ASP A 359 6.48 16.09 -25.77
CA ASP A 359 5.36 16.86 -26.34
C ASP A 359 4.17 17.07 -25.39
N ALA A 360 4.40 17.00 -24.07
CA ALA A 360 3.37 17.12 -23.03
C ALA A 360 2.42 18.31 -23.24
N GLY A 361 2.96 19.47 -23.62
CA GLY A 361 2.16 20.69 -23.85
C GLY A 361 1.22 20.58 -25.04
N GLU A 362 1.61 19.87 -26.11
CA GLU A 362 0.75 19.63 -27.27
C GLU A 362 -0.34 18.61 -26.95
N LEU A 363 0.04 17.50 -26.30
CA LEU A 363 -0.89 16.47 -25.85
C LEU A 363 -1.99 17.06 -24.96
N LEU A 364 -1.58 17.91 -24.00
CA LEU A 364 -2.48 18.53 -23.04
C LEU A 364 -3.44 19.52 -23.72
N ARG A 365 -2.95 20.36 -24.63
CA ARG A 365 -3.79 21.33 -25.35
C ARG A 365 -4.87 20.62 -26.16
N GLY A 366 -4.50 19.59 -26.94
CA GLY A 366 -5.45 18.82 -27.73
C GLY A 366 -6.58 18.21 -26.88
N VAL A 367 -6.25 17.58 -25.75
CA VAL A 367 -7.28 16.97 -24.88
C VAL A 367 -8.13 18.01 -24.16
N ARG A 368 -7.54 19.12 -23.72
CA ARG A 368 -8.25 20.18 -22.99
C ARG A 368 -9.30 20.87 -23.86
N ASP A 369 -9.02 21.06 -25.15
CA ASP A 369 -9.95 21.67 -26.09
C ASP A 369 -11.08 20.70 -26.51
N GLU A 370 -10.78 19.39 -26.56
CA GLU A 370 -11.74 18.34 -26.93
C GLU A 370 -12.76 18.00 -25.83
N LEU A 371 -12.38 18.04 -24.55
CA LEU A 371 -13.24 17.60 -23.45
C LEU A 371 -14.54 18.43 -23.32
N PRO A 372 -14.50 19.78 -23.32
CA PRO A 372 -15.71 20.60 -23.34
C PRO A 372 -16.58 20.36 -24.57
N ALA A 373 -15.97 20.16 -25.75
CA ALA A 373 -16.68 19.93 -27.00
C ALA A 373 -17.47 18.60 -27.01
N ARG A 374 -17.09 17.63 -26.17
CA ARG A 374 -17.81 16.36 -26.00
C ARG A 374 -18.90 16.40 -24.92
N GLY A 375 -19.21 17.58 -24.40
CA GLY A 375 -20.14 17.72 -23.29
C GLY A 375 -19.64 17.07 -22.00
N ALA A 376 -18.31 16.86 -21.87
CA ALA A 376 -17.72 16.46 -20.60
C ALA A 376 -17.84 17.66 -19.65
N VAL A 377 -18.98 17.74 -18.98
CA VAL A 377 -19.14 18.60 -17.82
C VAL A 377 -18.12 18.10 -16.82
N PRO A 378 -17.29 18.96 -16.23
CA PRO A 378 -16.51 18.56 -15.08
C PRO A 378 -17.46 17.82 -14.16
N SER A 379 -17.13 16.58 -13.75
CA SER A 379 -17.78 16.01 -12.57
C SER A 379 -17.79 17.16 -11.58
N ALA A 380 -18.97 17.52 -11.09
CA ALA A 380 -19.01 18.48 -10.03
C ALA A 380 -18.13 17.87 -8.94
N ARG A 381 -16.87 18.33 -8.87
CA ARG A 381 -16.35 18.86 -7.64
C ARG A 381 -17.47 19.78 -7.22
N VAL A 382 -18.45 19.20 -6.49
CA VAL A 382 -19.11 19.92 -5.43
C VAL A 382 -17.93 20.65 -4.83
N PRO A 383 -17.86 21.98 -4.99
CA PRO A 383 -16.71 22.69 -4.48
C PRO A 383 -16.49 22.17 -3.07
N ALA A 384 -15.28 22.30 -2.54
CA ALA A 384 -15.20 22.47 -1.11
C ALA A 384 -15.95 23.76 -0.71
N ARG A 385 -17.22 23.95 -1.12
CA ARG A 385 -18.24 24.53 -0.28
C ARG A 385 -18.15 23.66 0.95
N GLU A 386 -17.32 24.11 1.87
CA GLU A 386 -17.57 24.16 3.29
C GLU A 386 -18.80 23.35 3.69
N VAL A 387 -18.72 22.03 3.55
CA VAL A 387 -19.38 21.14 4.50
C VAL A 387 -18.42 21.15 5.69
N THR A 388 -18.28 22.33 6.30
CA THR A 388 -17.56 22.57 7.55
C THR A 388 -18.19 21.78 8.69
N GLY A 389 -19.46 21.40 8.50
CA GLY A 389 -20.17 20.41 9.30
C GLY A 389 -19.61 19.00 9.14
N LEU A 390 -19.56 18.27 10.24
CA LEU A 390 -19.40 16.83 10.21
C LEU A 390 -20.62 16.17 9.56
N PRO A 391 -20.46 14.99 8.93
CA PRO A 391 -21.62 14.22 8.53
C PRO A 391 -22.43 13.83 9.77
N GLU A 392 -23.76 13.85 9.72
CA GLU A 392 -24.58 13.38 10.85
C GLU A 392 -24.43 11.87 11.05
N GLN A 393 -24.28 11.13 9.95
CA GLN A 393 -24.13 9.68 9.92
C GLN A 393 -23.00 9.28 8.98
N ALA A 394 -22.18 8.31 9.40
CA ALA A 394 -21.11 7.75 8.59
C ALA A 394 -20.76 6.33 9.05
N GLU A 395 -20.10 5.55 8.20
CA GLU A 395 -19.42 4.34 8.65
C GLU A 395 -17.96 4.65 8.95
N LEU A 396 -17.47 4.29 10.15
CA LEU A 396 -16.06 4.40 10.48
C LEU A 396 -15.27 3.35 9.68
N ARG A 397 -14.33 3.83 8.86
CA ARG A 397 -13.49 2.96 8.03
C ARG A 397 -12.10 2.79 8.58
N MET A 398 -11.57 3.80 9.25
CA MET A 398 -10.23 3.75 9.81
C MET A 398 -10.08 4.77 10.93
N VAL A 399 -9.35 4.40 11.97
CA VAL A 399 -8.77 5.33 12.94
C VAL A 399 -7.28 5.03 13.06
N ALA A 400 -6.47 6.07 12.96
CA ALA A 400 -5.03 6.03 13.17
C ALA A 400 -4.64 7.06 14.22
N TYR A 401 -3.77 6.65 15.13
CA TYR A 401 -3.17 7.46 16.17
C TYR A 401 -1.65 7.26 16.13
N THR A 402 -0.94 8.37 16.09
CA THR A 402 0.53 8.41 16.16
C THR A 402 0.90 9.22 17.38
N ALA A 403 1.60 8.59 18.32
CA ALA A 403 2.17 9.27 19.48
C ALA A 403 3.38 10.11 19.03
N GLU A 404 3.69 11.15 19.80
CA GLU A 404 4.93 11.88 19.65
C GLU A 404 6.11 10.94 19.91
N HIS A 405 7.04 10.88 18.97
CA HIS A 405 8.25 10.06 19.12
C HIS A 405 9.38 10.58 18.24
N THR A 406 10.59 10.08 18.49
CA THR A 406 11.77 10.38 17.68
C THR A 406 12.21 9.12 16.96
N ASP A 407 12.30 9.20 15.64
CA ASP A 407 12.81 8.14 14.77
C ASP A 407 14.15 8.58 14.17
N GLY A 408 15.24 8.01 14.65
CA GLY A 408 16.59 8.45 14.27
C GLY A 408 16.84 9.89 14.71
N ARG A 409 16.94 10.78 13.71
CA ARG A 409 17.11 12.23 13.89
C ARG A 409 15.84 13.02 13.60
N SER A 410 14.76 12.34 13.24
CA SER A 410 13.50 12.97 12.85
C SER A 410 12.52 12.95 14.01
N HIS A 411 12.13 14.14 14.46
CA HIS A 411 11.02 14.27 15.39
C HIS A 411 9.69 14.05 14.64
N ARG A 412 8.78 13.29 15.24
CA ARG A 412 7.44 13.05 14.72
C ARG A 412 6.42 13.61 15.71
N ASP A 413 5.71 14.64 15.29
CA ASP A 413 4.61 15.21 16.06
C ASP A 413 3.45 14.22 16.21
N ALA A 414 2.79 14.28 17.37
CA ALA A 414 1.57 13.51 17.59
C ALA A 414 0.48 13.91 16.58
N SER A 415 -0.16 12.92 15.97
CA SER A 415 -1.20 13.13 14.97
C SER A 415 -2.22 12.00 14.97
N ALA A 416 -3.43 12.28 14.52
CA ALA A 416 -4.44 11.26 14.31
C ALA A 416 -5.17 11.49 12.98
N THR A 417 -5.66 10.41 12.39
CA THR A 417 -6.42 10.45 11.14
C THR A 417 -7.62 9.51 11.25
N VAL A 418 -8.79 9.98 10.81
CA VAL A 418 -10.04 9.19 10.78
C VAL A 418 -10.58 9.16 9.37
N HIS A 419 -10.96 7.97 8.90
CA HIS A 419 -11.67 7.79 7.64
C HIS A 419 -13.14 7.47 7.90
N LEU A 420 -14.02 8.21 7.25
CA LEU A 420 -15.47 8.03 7.30
C LEU A 420 -15.99 7.77 5.89
N ALA A 421 -16.76 6.71 5.70
CA ALA A 421 -17.59 6.56 4.51
C ALA A 421 -18.90 7.33 4.74
N VAL A 422 -19.20 8.28 3.86
CA VAL A 422 -20.37 9.16 3.97
C VAL A 422 -21.24 9.06 2.72
N THR A 423 -22.56 9.12 2.88
CA THR A 423 -23.49 9.31 1.74
C THR A 423 -23.50 10.79 1.34
N ALA A 424 -23.91 11.09 0.11
CA ALA A 424 -24.42 12.43 -0.15
C ALA A 424 -25.85 12.54 0.41
N GLN A 425 -26.31 13.78 0.66
CA GLN A 425 -27.67 14.04 1.16
C GLN A 425 -28.78 13.57 0.19
N GLU A 426 -28.45 13.31 -1.08
CA GLU A 426 -29.38 12.81 -2.09
C GLU A 426 -29.47 11.27 -2.07
N ALA A 427 -30.69 10.74 -2.06
CA ALA A 427 -30.95 9.31 -2.12
C ALA A 427 -30.36 8.69 -3.40
N GLY A 428 -29.53 7.66 -3.26
CA GLY A 428 -28.88 6.95 -4.38
C GLY A 428 -27.53 7.52 -4.83
N ALA A 429 -27.04 8.61 -4.23
CA ALA A 429 -25.70 9.11 -4.50
C ALA A 429 -24.61 8.12 -4.02
N PRO A 430 -23.46 8.04 -4.71
CA PRO A 430 -22.39 7.14 -4.33
C PRO A 430 -21.77 7.53 -2.99
N TRP A 431 -21.44 6.52 -2.18
CA TRP A 431 -20.67 6.70 -0.95
C TRP A 431 -19.29 7.26 -1.25
N ARG A 432 -18.83 8.19 -0.41
CA ARG A 432 -17.54 8.86 -0.55
C ARG A 432 -16.72 8.69 0.72
N LEU A 433 -15.41 8.62 0.56
CA LEU A 433 -14.49 8.62 1.69
C LEU A 433 -14.22 10.07 2.10
N ARG A 434 -14.37 10.37 3.38
CA ARG A 434 -13.96 11.62 4.02
C ARG A 434 -12.82 11.31 4.98
N VAL A 435 -11.76 12.12 4.92
CA VAL A 435 -10.61 12.03 5.83
C VAL A 435 -10.65 13.23 6.76
N LEU A 436 -10.53 12.98 8.06
CA LEU A 436 -10.38 13.98 9.10
C LEU A 436 -8.99 13.80 9.71
N ASP A 437 -8.23 14.89 9.82
CA ASP A 437 -6.92 14.88 10.47
C ASP A 437 -6.98 15.68 11.78
N ALA A 438 -6.24 15.24 12.78
CA ALA A 438 -6.10 15.92 14.06
C ALA A 438 -4.62 16.13 14.39
N THR A 439 -4.30 17.31 14.94
CA THR A 439 -2.97 17.63 15.46
C THR A 439 -2.99 17.64 16.99
N GLY A 440 -1.92 17.14 17.60
CA GLY A 440 -1.84 17.00 19.06
C GLY A 440 -3.00 16.18 19.65
N PRO A 441 -3.23 14.93 19.19
CA PRO A 441 -4.21 14.06 19.80
C PRO A 441 -3.85 13.84 21.27
N VAL A 442 -4.85 13.95 22.14
CA VAL A 442 -4.71 13.84 23.60
C VAL A 442 -5.04 12.43 24.04
N ARG A 443 -6.10 11.85 23.49
CA ARG A 443 -6.58 10.51 23.86
C ARG A 443 -7.39 9.91 22.73
N LEU A 444 -7.11 8.65 22.42
CA LEU A 444 -7.93 7.79 21.59
C LEU A 444 -8.57 6.73 22.50
N ARG A 445 -9.90 6.64 22.41
CA ARG A 445 -10.69 5.49 22.86
C ARG A 445 -11.42 4.90 21.67
N ALA A 446 -11.29 3.59 21.45
CA ALA A 446 -11.95 2.91 20.36
C ALA A 446 -12.41 1.52 20.79
N ARG A 447 -13.64 1.17 20.42
CA ARG A 447 -14.21 -0.16 20.58
C ARG A 447 -14.61 -0.78 19.24
N THR A 448 -14.76 -2.10 19.20
CA THR A 448 -15.15 -2.85 18.00
C THR A 448 -16.41 -2.28 17.35
N GLU A 449 -17.41 -1.94 18.16
CA GLU A 449 -18.72 -1.47 17.72
C GLU A 449 -18.64 -0.14 16.95
N ALA A 450 -17.57 0.63 17.13
CA ALA A 450 -17.36 1.86 16.35
C ALA A 450 -17.24 1.59 14.85
N PHE A 451 -16.80 0.38 14.47
CA PHE A 451 -16.64 -0.03 13.08
C PHE A 451 -17.88 -0.73 12.54
N ASP A 452 -18.91 -1.01 13.34
CA ASP A 452 -20.05 -1.81 12.92
C ASP A 452 -21.18 -0.96 12.34
N GLY A 453 -21.15 -0.81 11.03
CA GLY A 453 -22.20 -0.15 10.26
C GLY A 453 -22.18 1.38 10.39
N THR A 454 -23.34 1.98 10.14
CA THR A 454 -23.49 3.44 10.14
C THR A 454 -23.75 3.94 11.57
N VAL A 455 -22.95 4.89 12.00
CA VAL A 455 -23.00 5.50 13.34
C VAL A 455 -23.21 7.00 13.25
N ARG A 456 -23.79 7.60 14.29
CA ARG A 456 -23.87 9.05 14.42
C ARG A 456 -22.47 9.61 14.65
N VAL A 457 -22.13 10.73 14.00
CA VAL A 457 -20.84 11.42 14.19
C VAL A 457 -21.10 12.83 14.71
N ARG A 458 -20.34 13.23 15.74
CA ARG A 458 -20.41 14.58 16.33
C ARG A 458 -19.03 15.06 16.76
N MET A 459 -18.89 16.38 16.85
CA MET A 459 -17.72 17.02 17.48
C MET A 459 -18.19 17.65 18.78
N ASP A 460 -17.55 17.29 19.87
CA ASP A 460 -17.73 17.98 21.15
C ASP A 460 -16.56 18.92 21.36
N ALA A 461 -16.82 20.10 21.91
CA ALA A 461 -15.79 21.01 22.38
C ALA A 461 -15.79 21.01 23.91
N ASP A 462 -14.61 20.89 24.51
CA ASP A 462 -14.46 21.08 25.95
C ASP A 462 -14.22 22.57 26.30
N GLU A 463 -14.31 22.89 27.60
CA GLU A 463 -14.11 24.26 28.11
C GLU A 463 -12.69 24.80 27.85
N ASN A 464 -11.72 23.93 27.54
CA ASN A 464 -10.34 24.29 27.22
C ASN A 464 -10.12 24.47 25.71
N GLY A 465 -11.18 24.47 24.90
CA GLY A 465 -11.12 24.61 23.45
C GLY A 465 -10.57 23.37 22.73
N ARG A 466 -10.53 22.20 23.40
CA ARG A 466 -10.18 20.93 22.75
C ARG A 466 -11.41 20.37 22.06
N GLU A 467 -11.19 19.70 20.95
CA GLU A 467 -12.23 19.10 20.14
C GLU A 467 -12.15 17.57 20.22
N ALA A 468 -13.27 16.92 20.49
CA ALA A 468 -13.40 15.47 20.55
C ALA A 468 -14.34 14.97 19.45
N LEU A 469 -13.82 14.17 18.53
CA LEU A 469 -14.64 13.43 17.59
C LEU A 469 -15.25 12.23 18.31
N VAL A 470 -16.57 12.16 18.33
CA VAL A 470 -17.33 11.08 18.97
C VAL A 470 -18.19 10.37 17.93
N THR A 471 -18.18 9.03 17.96
CA THR A 471 -19.07 8.22 17.13
C THR A 471 -19.94 7.28 17.95
N GLY A 472 -21.19 7.08 17.52
CA GLY A 472 -22.15 6.21 18.21
C GLY A 472 -22.37 6.62 19.66
N ASP A 473 -22.60 5.63 20.53
CA ASP A 473 -22.70 5.79 21.98
C ASP A 473 -21.30 5.82 22.62
N GLU A 474 -20.44 6.71 22.13
CA GLU A 474 -19.04 6.87 22.57
C GLU A 474 -18.14 5.64 22.31
N THR A 475 -18.51 4.81 21.33
CA THR A 475 -17.71 3.65 20.90
C THR A 475 -16.38 4.08 20.26
N LEU A 476 -16.32 5.29 19.70
CA LEU A 476 -15.08 6.01 19.42
C LEU A 476 -15.13 7.36 20.13
N THR A 477 -14.04 7.73 20.80
CA THR A 477 -13.78 9.10 21.25
C THR A 477 -12.32 9.43 20.95
N LEU A 478 -12.08 10.44 20.12
CA LEU A 478 -10.74 10.93 19.81
C LEU A 478 -10.66 12.42 20.12
N ALA A 479 -10.01 12.75 21.25
CA ALA A 479 -9.78 14.12 21.67
C ALA A 479 -8.47 14.65 21.08
N ALA A 480 -8.49 15.86 20.53
CA ALA A 480 -7.33 16.52 19.95
C ALA A 480 -7.35 18.04 20.21
N ARG A 481 -6.20 18.69 20.03
CA ARG A 481 -6.11 20.15 20.14
C ARG A 481 -6.83 20.86 19.00
N ALA A 482 -6.74 20.32 17.79
CA ALA A 482 -7.41 20.87 16.62
C ALA A 482 -7.68 19.78 15.57
N TRP A 483 -8.82 19.87 14.91
CA TRP A 483 -9.13 19.07 13.73
C TRP A 483 -8.98 19.89 12.44
N SER A 484 -8.19 19.38 11.50
CA SER A 484 -8.23 19.83 10.11
C SER A 484 -9.42 19.16 9.42
N ARG A 485 -10.43 19.98 9.13
CA ARG A 485 -11.59 19.59 8.33
C ARG A 485 -11.36 19.84 6.84
N GLU A 486 -10.29 20.58 6.51
CA GLU A 486 -9.82 20.78 5.15
C GLU A 486 -8.76 19.73 4.79
N PRO A 487 -8.72 19.31 3.51
CA PRO A 487 -7.51 18.69 3.00
C PRO A 487 -6.37 19.73 3.06
N PRO A 488 -5.25 19.50 3.79
CA PRO A 488 -4.08 20.38 3.72
C PRO A 488 -3.68 20.70 2.27
N SER A 489 -3.63 21.99 1.94
CA SER A 489 -3.20 22.51 0.66
C SER A 489 -1.69 22.27 0.49
N HIS A 490 -1.30 21.57 -0.58
CA HIS A 490 0.10 21.37 -0.96
C HIS A 490 0.38 21.95 -2.34
#